data_AF-A0A7Y2YPX8-F1
#
_entry.id   AF-A0A7Y2YPX8-F1
#
_cell.length_a   1.000
_cell.length_b   1.000
_cell.length_c   1.000
_cell.angle_alpha   90.00
_cell.angle_beta   90.00
_cell.angle_gamma   90.00
#
_symmetry.space_group_name_H-M   'P 1'
#
loop_
_entity.id
_entity.type
_entity.pdbx_description
1 polymer ?
#
loop_
_entity_poly.entity_id
_entity_poly.type
_entity_poly.pdbx_seq_one_letter_code
_entity_poly.pdbx_strand_id
1 'polypeptide(L)'
;MKIDNKFNDIDAVGDDHVSSSSETPIRKDAFVLSDEDKIDIIRDDIRHIMETLGLDLKDDSLKGTPNRVAKMFVKEIFGGLRPDKRPVASTFENKYKYGEMLVEKNITVYSTCEHHLLPIVGKAHIAYISNGTVVGLSKMNRIVDYYARRPQVQERLTI
;
A
#
# COMPACT_ATOMS: atom_id res chain seq x y z
N MET A 1 22.69 14.29 -23.05
CA MET A 1 22.67 13.21 -24.06
C MET A 1 22.88 11.78 -23.52
N LYS A 2 23.76 11.50 -22.54
CA LYS A 2 23.80 10.16 -21.88
C LYS A 2 22.84 10.02 -20.69
N ILE A 3 22.44 11.15 -20.10
CA ILE A 3 21.52 11.19 -18.96
C ILE A 3 20.07 10.99 -19.45
N ASP A 4 19.73 11.59 -20.59
CA ASP A 4 18.37 11.56 -21.17
C ASP A 4 17.90 10.14 -21.53
N ASN A 5 18.77 9.29 -22.07
CA ASN A 5 18.41 7.89 -22.37
C ASN A 5 18.10 7.06 -21.12
N LYS A 6 18.76 7.35 -19.99
CA LYS A 6 18.61 6.55 -18.77
C LYS A 6 17.31 6.87 -18.03
N PHE A 7 16.84 8.13 -18.10
CA PHE A 7 15.54 8.52 -17.57
C PHE A 7 14.41 7.93 -18.41
N ASN A 8 14.51 8.01 -19.74
CA ASN A 8 13.52 7.39 -20.64
C ASN A 8 13.35 5.88 -20.40
N ASP A 9 14.44 5.15 -20.15
CA ASP A 9 14.37 3.71 -19.86
C ASP A 9 13.73 3.42 -18.49
N ILE A 10 13.89 4.28 -17.48
CA ILE A 10 13.30 4.10 -16.14
C ILE A 10 11.80 4.42 -16.18
N ASP A 11 11.43 5.51 -16.85
CA ASP A 11 10.04 5.92 -17.00
C ASP A 11 9.24 4.87 -17.78
N ALA A 12 9.83 4.28 -18.83
CA ALA A 12 9.21 3.19 -19.61
C ALA A 12 8.86 1.97 -18.76
N VAL A 13 9.72 1.55 -17.82
CA VAL A 13 9.44 0.41 -16.93
C VAL A 13 8.27 0.69 -15.99
N GLY A 14 8.15 1.93 -15.50
CA GLY A 14 7.04 2.38 -14.67
C GLY A 14 5.73 2.49 -15.47
N ASP A 15 5.81 3.06 -16.69
CA ASP A 15 4.68 3.25 -17.60
C ASP A 15 4.10 1.91 -18.10
N ASP A 16 4.96 0.92 -18.36
CA ASP A 16 4.56 -0.42 -18.78
C ASP A 16 4.06 -1.29 -17.60
N HIS A 17 4.04 -0.74 -16.38
CA HIS A 17 3.59 -1.41 -15.16
C HIS A 17 4.26 -2.76 -14.89
N VAL A 18 5.51 -2.94 -15.30
CA VAL A 18 6.21 -4.23 -15.19
C VAL A 18 6.56 -4.53 -13.73
N SER A 19 5.90 -5.54 -13.16
CA SER A 19 6.26 -6.05 -11.83
C SER A 19 7.61 -6.78 -11.88
N SER A 20 8.62 -6.21 -11.21
CA SER A 20 9.98 -6.78 -11.14
C SER A 20 10.22 -7.68 -9.92
N SER A 21 9.28 -7.75 -8.98
CA SER A 21 9.43 -8.46 -7.70
C SER A 21 8.09 -8.96 -7.17
N SER A 22 8.07 -10.14 -6.54
CA SER A 22 6.90 -10.67 -5.82
C SER A 22 6.66 -9.95 -4.49
N GLU A 23 7.70 -9.38 -3.90
CA GLU A 23 7.61 -8.61 -2.65
C GLU A 23 7.72 -7.11 -2.93
N THR A 24 7.09 -6.29 -2.08
CA THR A 24 7.25 -4.83 -2.14
C THR A 24 8.72 -4.48 -1.90
N PRO A 25 9.38 -3.72 -2.80
CA PRO A 25 10.81 -3.43 -2.67
C PRO A 25 11.06 -2.45 -1.51
N ILE A 26 11.50 -2.99 -0.36
CA ILE A 26 11.77 -2.23 0.86
C ILE A 26 13.29 -2.20 1.12
N ARG A 27 13.82 -1.02 1.47
CA ARG A 27 15.22 -0.87 1.88
C ARG A 27 15.50 -1.57 3.21
N LYS A 28 16.73 -2.06 3.40
CA LYS A 28 17.16 -2.75 4.64
C LYS A 28 17.04 -1.87 5.90
N ASP A 29 17.13 -0.56 5.75
CA ASP A 29 17.09 0.43 6.83
C ASP A 29 15.73 1.15 6.95
N ALA A 30 14.68 0.66 6.29
CA ALA A 30 13.38 1.33 6.19
C ALA A 30 12.68 1.63 7.54
N PHE A 31 13.10 0.97 8.63
CA PHE A 31 12.51 1.10 9.96
C PHE A 31 13.48 1.65 11.02
N VAL A 32 14.60 2.26 10.60
CA VAL A 32 15.55 2.93 11.52
C VAL A 32 14.96 4.23 12.06
N LEU A 33 14.30 5.01 11.22
CA LEU A 33 13.64 6.27 11.62
C LEU A 33 12.30 5.98 12.32
N SER A 34 12.00 6.77 13.35
CA SER A 34 10.69 6.75 14.00
C SER A 34 9.60 7.27 13.05
N ASP A 35 8.33 6.97 13.37
CA ASP A 35 7.21 7.48 12.59
C ASP A 35 7.16 9.02 12.66
N GLU A 36 7.52 9.60 13.81
CA GLU A 36 7.60 11.04 14.03
C GLU A 36 8.68 11.69 13.16
N ASP A 37 9.90 11.12 13.13
CA ASP A 37 10.98 11.62 12.27
C ASP A 37 10.60 11.58 10.79
N LYS A 38 9.97 10.49 10.35
CA LYS A 38 9.48 10.36 8.97
C LYS A 38 8.43 11.41 8.64
N ILE A 39 7.50 11.67 9.56
CA ILE A 39 6.45 12.69 9.37
C ILE A 39 7.08 14.08 9.25
N ASP A 40 8.05 14.42 10.09
CA ASP A 40 8.68 15.74 10.06
C ASP A 40 9.45 15.97 8.76
N ILE A 41 10.21 14.97 8.29
CA ILE A 41 10.94 15.06 7.01
C ILE A 41 9.97 15.18 5.84
N ILE A 42 8.99 14.26 5.72
CA ILE A 42 8.04 14.26 4.60
C ILE A 42 7.19 15.53 4.61
N ARG A 43 6.80 16.06 5.78
CA ARG A 43 6.05 17.32 5.87
C ARG A 43 6.83 18.45 5.21
N ASP A 44 8.12 18.55 5.48
CA ASP A 44 8.96 19.61 4.94
C ASP A 44 9.15 19.45 3.42
N ASP A 45 9.26 18.22 2.92
CA ASP A 45 9.30 17.91 1.49
C ASP A 45 7.99 18.27 0.78
N ILE A 46 6.83 17.91 1.35
CA ILE A 46 5.52 18.26 0.78
C ILE A 46 5.31 19.78 0.78
N ARG A 47 5.72 20.48 1.85
CA ARG A 47 5.71 21.95 1.88
C ARG A 47 6.50 22.49 0.69
N HIS A 48 7.73 22.00 0.48
CA HIS A 48 8.57 22.46 -0.61
C HIS A 48 7.96 22.19 -1.99
N ILE A 49 7.36 21.02 -2.21
CA ILE A 49 6.61 20.70 -3.44
C ILE A 49 5.47 21.69 -3.65
N MET A 50 4.65 21.95 -2.63
CA MET A 50 3.50 22.85 -2.72
C MET A 50 3.91 24.29 -3.05
N GLU A 51 4.95 24.80 -2.39
CA GLU A 51 5.50 26.14 -2.66
C GLU A 51 6.10 26.23 -4.07
N THR A 52 6.78 25.16 -4.53
CA THR A 52 7.35 25.07 -5.88
C THR A 52 6.26 25.10 -6.97
N LEU A 53 5.09 24.52 -6.68
CA LEU A 53 3.91 24.60 -7.54
C LEU A 53 3.21 25.97 -7.48
N GLY A 54 3.67 26.89 -6.62
CA GLY A 54 3.12 28.23 -6.48
C GLY A 54 1.89 28.32 -5.55
N LEU A 55 1.66 27.33 -4.69
CA LEU A 55 0.56 27.35 -3.73
C LEU A 55 0.88 28.26 -2.54
N ASP A 56 -0.09 29.10 -2.12
CA ASP A 56 0.06 29.96 -0.95
C ASP A 56 -0.25 29.21 0.35
N LEU A 57 0.80 28.85 1.09
CA LEU A 57 0.67 28.15 2.37
C LEU A 57 0.33 29.07 3.56
N LYS A 58 0.11 30.36 3.33
CA LYS A 58 -0.51 31.25 4.33
C LYS A 58 -2.03 31.06 4.39
N ASP A 59 -2.63 30.46 3.35
CA ASP A 59 -4.05 30.11 3.33
C ASP A 59 -4.41 29.14 4.47
N ASP A 60 -5.54 29.41 5.12
CA ASP A 60 -5.98 28.65 6.29
C ASP A 60 -6.30 27.18 5.97
N SER A 61 -6.75 26.88 4.75
CA SER A 61 -7.05 25.53 4.30
C SER A 61 -5.76 24.75 4.00
N LEU A 62 -4.79 25.39 3.33
CA LEU A 62 -3.58 24.75 2.83
C LEU A 62 -2.44 24.65 3.85
N LYS A 63 -2.33 25.55 4.83
CA LYS A 63 -1.22 25.56 5.81
C LYS A 63 -1.03 24.24 6.56
N GLY A 64 -2.10 23.47 6.73
CA GLY A 64 -2.07 22.14 7.38
C GLY A 64 -1.83 20.96 6.43
N THR A 65 -1.91 21.16 5.12
CA THR A 65 -1.81 20.09 4.11
C THR A 65 -0.49 19.31 4.19
N PRO A 66 0.69 19.94 4.32
CA PRO A 66 1.95 19.19 4.38
C PRO A 66 1.97 18.15 5.50
N ASN A 67 1.47 18.52 6.69
CA ASN A 67 1.39 17.61 7.82
C ASN A 67 0.33 16.50 7.62
N ARG A 68 -0.81 16.83 7.00
CA ARG A 68 -1.85 15.83 6.68
C ARG A 68 -1.34 14.79 5.71
N VAL A 69 -0.64 15.20 4.64
CA VAL A 69 -0.05 14.28 3.66
C VAL A 69 1.03 13.39 4.30
N ALA A 70 1.93 13.97 5.09
CA ALA A 70 2.95 13.21 5.80
C ALA A 70 2.35 12.15 6.74
N LYS A 71 1.34 12.52 7.53
CA LYS A 71 0.61 11.58 8.39
C LYS A 71 -0.11 10.50 7.60
N MET A 72 -0.77 10.86 6.50
CA MET A 72 -1.45 9.91 5.63
C MET A 72 -0.47 8.85 5.09
N PHE A 73 0.70 9.26 4.60
CA PHE A 73 1.72 8.32 4.12
C PHE A 73 2.25 7.41 5.23
N VAL A 74 2.63 7.96 6.38
CA VAL A 74 3.31 7.19 7.44
C VAL A 74 2.34 6.33 8.25
N LYS A 75 1.16 6.87 8.59
CA LYS A 75 0.24 6.27 9.57
C LYS A 75 -0.99 5.64 8.94
N GLU A 76 -1.27 5.87 7.65
CA GLU A 76 -2.53 5.45 7.02
C GLU A 76 -2.32 4.58 5.78
N ILE A 77 -2.08 5.17 4.61
CA ILE A 77 -2.19 4.47 3.32
C ILE A 77 -1.00 3.56 3.01
N PHE A 78 0.15 3.76 3.67
CA PHE A 78 1.30 2.85 3.58
C PHE A 78 1.57 2.07 4.87
N GLY A 79 0.58 1.98 5.76
CA GLY A 79 0.68 1.21 7.00
C GLY A 79 0.97 -0.29 6.79
N GLY A 80 0.66 -0.81 5.60
CA GLY A 80 0.94 -2.18 5.19
C GLY A 80 2.43 -2.50 4.98
N LEU A 81 3.29 -1.49 4.89
CA LEU A 81 4.75 -1.68 4.84
C LEU A 81 5.30 -2.20 6.17
N ARG A 82 4.61 -1.94 7.28
CA ARG A 82 5.04 -2.31 8.63
C ARG A 82 4.85 -3.80 8.89
N PRO A 83 5.91 -4.57 9.16
CA PRO A 83 5.77 -5.99 9.46
C PRO A 83 5.00 -6.25 10.76
N ASP A 84 5.13 -5.37 11.76
CA ASP A 84 4.45 -5.48 13.06
C ASP A 84 2.92 -5.32 12.97
N LYS A 85 2.42 -4.74 11.87
CA LYS A 85 0.99 -4.56 11.61
C LYS A 85 0.36 -5.73 10.85
N ARG A 86 1.15 -6.74 10.48
CA ARG A 86 0.65 -7.90 9.73
C ARG A 86 -0.43 -8.62 10.54
N PRO A 87 -1.64 -8.82 9.99
CA PRO A 87 -2.69 -9.52 10.70
C PRO A 87 -2.35 -11.00 10.87
N VAL A 88 -2.53 -11.51 12.09
CA VAL A 88 -2.44 -12.95 12.36
C VAL A 88 -3.73 -13.63 11.89
N ALA A 89 -3.59 -14.66 11.07
CA ALA A 89 -4.70 -15.49 10.65
C ALA A 89 -5.23 -16.29 11.84
N SER A 90 -6.49 -16.08 12.20
CA SER A 90 -7.20 -16.96 13.13
C SER A 90 -7.96 -18.00 12.32
N THR A 91 -7.70 -19.26 12.61
CA THR A 91 -8.38 -20.40 12.01
C THR A 91 -9.24 -21.11 13.04
N PHE A 92 -10.27 -21.83 12.57
CA PHE A 92 -11.06 -22.73 13.39
C PHE A 92 -11.18 -24.09 12.71
N GLU A 93 -11.37 -25.14 13.51
CA GLU A 93 -11.53 -26.50 13.00
C GLU A 93 -12.75 -26.61 12.08
N ASN A 94 -12.59 -27.30 10.95
CA ASN A 94 -13.69 -27.61 10.04
C ASN A 94 -14.52 -28.79 10.57
N LYS A 95 -15.26 -28.57 11.67
CA LYS A 95 -16.08 -29.61 12.33
C LYS A 95 -17.15 -30.19 11.41
N TYR A 96 -17.64 -29.39 10.47
CA TYR A 96 -18.65 -29.79 9.49
C TYR A 96 -18.08 -30.60 8.33
N LYS A 97 -16.75 -30.78 8.25
CA LYS A 97 -16.04 -31.42 7.14
C LYS A 97 -16.48 -30.87 5.78
N TYR A 98 -16.73 -29.55 5.74
CA TYR A 98 -17.12 -28.87 4.52
C TYR A 98 -15.96 -28.92 3.52
N GLY A 99 -16.12 -29.70 2.45
CA GLY A 99 -15.07 -29.99 1.45
C GLY A 99 -15.15 -29.15 0.18
N GLU A 100 -16.09 -28.21 0.12
CA GLU A 100 -16.31 -27.37 -1.05
C GLU A 100 -15.57 -26.03 -0.94
N MET A 101 -15.53 -25.30 -2.05
CA MET A 101 -14.92 -23.98 -2.12
C MET A 101 -15.66 -22.97 -1.24
N LEU A 102 -14.90 -22.29 -0.41
CA LEU A 102 -15.34 -21.13 0.36
C LEU A 102 -14.96 -19.87 -0.42
N VAL A 103 -15.91 -18.95 -0.58
CA VAL A 103 -15.69 -17.71 -1.33
C VAL A 103 -16.13 -16.50 -0.54
N GLU A 104 -15.21 -15.57 -0.30
CA GLU A 104 -15.47 -14.22 0.18
C GLU A 104 -15.38 -13.27 -1.03
N LYS A 105 -16.47 -12.56 -1.35
CA LYS A 105 -16.55 -11.68 -2.53
C LYS A 105 -16.70 -10.23 -2.12
N ASN A 106 -16.35 -9.33 -3.05
CA ASN A 106 -16.60 -7.88 -2.96
C ASN A 106 -15.87 -7.18 -1.81
N ILE A 107 -14.73 -7.73 -1.38
CA ILE A 107 -13.84 -7.08 -0.43
C ILE A 107 -13.38 -5.76 -1.06
N THR A 108 -13.67 -4.64 -0.41
CA THR A 108 -13.24 -3.33 -0.92
C THR A 108 -11.73 -3.20 -0.84
N VAL A 109 -11.11 -2.80 -1.94
CA VAL A 109 -9.66 -2.55 -2.03
C VAL A 109 -9.45 -1.06 -2.29
N TYR A 110 -8.71 -0.43 -1.39
CA TYR A 110 -8.08 0.87 -1.59
C TYR A 110 -6.58 0.67 -1.51
N SER A 111 -5.88 1.03 -2.57
CA SER A 111 -4.43 0.95 -2.66
C SER A 111 -3.88 2.19 -3.35
N THR A 112 -2.61 2.18 -3.70
CA THR A 112 -1.92 3.32 -4.30
C THR A 112 -0.92 2.80 -5.32
N CYS A 113 -1.03 3.23 -6.57
CA CYS A 113 -0.11 2.82 -7.64
C CYS A 113 1.29 3.34 -7.32
N GLU A 114 2.30 2.47 -7.36
CA GLU A 114 3.66 2.88 -6.98
C GLU A 114 4.34 3.80 -7.98
N HIS A 115 3.89 3.82 -9.24
CA HIS A 115 4.48 4.68 -10.28
C HIS A 115 4.09 6.15 -10.13
N HIS A 116 2.86 6.42 -9.67
CA HIS A 116 2.29 7.77 -9.64
C HIS A 116 1.82 8.22 -8.25
N LEU A 117 1.82 7.32 -7.27
CA LEU A 117 1.21 7.52 -5.95
C LEU A 117 -0.28 7.93 -6.01
N LEU A 118 -0.98 7.48 -7.05
CA LEU A 118 -2.41 7.73 -7.25
C LEU A 118 -3.27 6.57 -6.74
N PRO A 119 -4.52 6.83 -6.33
CA PRO A 119 -5.40 5.79 -5.79
C PRO A 119 -5.67 4.65 -6.76
N ILE A 120 -5.60 3.42 -6.25
CA ILE A 120 -6.17 2.23 -6.87
C ILE A 120 -7.45 1.91 -6.09
N VAL A 121 -8.58 1.79 -6.79
CA VAL A 121 -9.87 1.44 -6.20
C VAL A 121 -10.41 0.22 -6.89
N GLY A 122 -10.75 -0.82 -6.12
CA GLY A 122 -11.20 -2.08 -6.70
C GLY A 122 -11.91 -3.00 -5.73
N LYS A 123 -12.09 -4.24 -6.18
CA LYS A 123 -12.71 -5.33 -5.43
C LYS A 123 -11.82 -6.58 -5.50
N ALA A 124 -11.59 -7.20 -4.35
CA ALA A 124 -10.95 -8.51 -4.26
C ALA A 124 -11.99 -9.61 -4.00
N HIS A 125 -11.70 -10.78 -4.55
CA HIS A 125 -12.44 -12.00 -4.33
C HIS A 125 -11.45 -13.07 -3.89
N ILE A 126 -11.71 -13.70 -2.75
CA ILE A 126 -10.87 -14.76 -2.20
C ILE A 126 -11.66 -16.05 -2.24
N ALA A 127 -11.05 -17.09 -2.81
CA ALA A 127 -11.60 -18.43 -2.86
C ALA A 127 -10.54 -19.44 -2.40
N TYR A 128 -10.95 -20.42 -1.59
CA TYR A 128 -10.07 -21.51 -1.17
C TYR A 128 -10.90 -22.74 -0.77
N ILE A 129 -10.27 -23.92 -0.80
CA ILE A 129 -10.83 -25.16 -0.25
C ILE A 129 -10.11 -25.44 1.06
N SER A 130 -10.87 -25.62 2.14
CA SER A 130 -10.28 -25.83 3.46
C SER A 130 -9.60 -27.20 3.57
N ASN A 131 -8.47 -27.26 4.29
CA ASN A 131 -7.81 -28.52 4.65
C ASN A 131 -7.71 -28.61 6.18
N GLY A 132 -8.73 -29.18 6.82
CA GLY A 132 -8.81 -29.33 8.28
C GLY A 132 -9.24 -28.06 9.04
N THR A 133 -8.85 -26.87 8.57
CA THR A 133 -9.21 -25.60 9.21
C THR A 133 -9.75 -24.55 8.24
N VAL A 134 -10.62 -23.69 8.75
CA VAL A 134 -11.27 -22.59 8.03
C VAL A 134 -10.74 -21.24 8.56
N VAL A 135 -10.39 -20.32 7.66
CA VAL A 135 -10.00 -18.95 7.98
C VAL A 135 -11.25 -18.12 8.29
N GLY A 136 -11.21 -17.31 9.35
CA GLY A 136 -12.29 -16.38 9.66
C GLY A 136 -12.50 -15.32 8.56
N LEU A 137 -13.74 -15.11 8.12
CA LEU A 137 -14.09 -14.18 7.03
C LEU A 137 -13.56 -12.75 7.27
N SER A 138 -13.67 -12.25 8.51
CA SER A 138 -13.14 -10.92 8.87
C SER A 138 -11.63 -10.80 8.75
N LYS A 139 -10.88 -11.92 8.75
CA LYS A 139 -9.43 -11.93 8.58
C LYS A 139 -9.00 -11.80 7.13
N MET A 140 -9.76 -12.37 6.20
CA MET A 140 -9.50 -12.21 4.76
C MET A 140 -9.51 -10.73 4.38
N ASN A 141 -10.54 -10.00 4.83
CA ASN A 141 -10.67 -8.56 4.64
C ASN A 141 -9.45 -7.79 5.21
N ARG A 142 -8.97 -8.15 6.41
CA ARG A 142 -7.80 -7.52 7.03
C ARG A 142 -6.48 -7.84 6.31
N ILE A 143 -6.33 -9.05 5.80
CA ILE A 143 -5.14 -9.45 5.01
C ILE A 143 -5.11 -8.65 3.71
N VAL A 144 -6.24 -8.55 3.01
CA VAL A 144 -6.36 -7.73 1.80
C VAL A 144 -6.01 -6.27 2.10
N ASP A 145 -6.61 -5.67 3.12
CA ASP A 145 -6.33 -4.28 3.52
C ASP A 145 -4.85 -4.06 3.89
N TYR A 146 -4.23 -5.00 4.61
CA TYR A 146 -2.82 -4.94 4.97
C TYR A 146 -1.90 -4.88 3.74
N TYR A 147 -2.11 -5.75 2.75
CA TYR A 147 -1.29 -5.72 1.53
C TYR A 147 -1.66 -4.58 0.59
N ALA A 148 -2.91 -4.16 0.55
CA ALA A 148 -3.37 -3.03 -0.25
C ALA A 148 -2.81 -1.68 0.25
N ARG A 149 -2.52 -1.55 1.54
CA ARG A 149 -1.90 -0.35 2.15
C ARG A 149 -0.40 -0.25 1.91
N ARG A 150 0.02 -0.31 0.65
CA ARG A 150 1.41 -0.13 0.19
C ARG A 150 1.38 0.61 -1.16
N PRO A 151 2.48 1.23 -1.60
CA PRO A 151 2.71 1.44 -3.02
C PRO A 151 2.69 0.07 -3.72
N GLN A 152 1.81 -0.10 -4.70
CA GLN A 152 1.51 -1.38 -5.30
C GLN A 152 1.52 -1.36 -6.83
N VAL A 153 1.73 -2.56 -7.36
CA VAL A 153 1.36 -3.01 -8.71
C VAL A 153 0.26 -4.04 -8.52
N GLN A 154 -0.81 -3.98 -9.32
CA GLN A 154 -1.98 -4.82 -9.11
C GLN A 154 -1.63 -6.31 -9.18
N GLU A 155 -0.78 -6.68 -10.13
CA GLU A 155 -0.26 -8.02 -10.34
C GLU A 155 0.45 -8.53 -9.09
N ARG A 156 1.35 -7.72 -8.50
CA ARG A 156 2.06 -8.07 -7.26
C ARG A 156 1.11 -8.20 -6.07
N LEU A 157 0.09 -7.34 -5.98
CA LEU A 157 -0.91 -7.41 -4.90
C LEU A 157 -1.69 -8.74 -4.92
N THR A 158 -1.76 -9.42 -6.06
CA THR A 158 -2.51 -10.67 -6.24
C THR A 158 -1.69 -11.96 -6.14
N ILE A 159 -0.37 -11.88 -6.09
CA ILE A 159 0.55 -13.03 -5.99
C ILE A 159 0.78 -13.38 -4.52
#